data_AF-A0AAN0W565-F1
#
_entry.id   AF-A0AAN0W565-F1
#
_cell.length_a   1.000
_cell.length_b   1.000
_cell.length_c   1.000
_cell.angle_alpha   90.00
_cell.angle_beta   90.00
_cell.angle_gamma   90.00
#
_symmetry.space_group_name_H-M   'P 1'
#
loop_
_entity.id
_entity.type
_entity.pdbx_description
1 polymer ?
#
loop_
_entity_poly.entity_id
_entity_poly.type
_entity_poly.pdbx_seq_one_letter_code
_entity_poly.pdbx_strand_id
1 'polypeptide(L)'
;MYAITDKETLTTFFESFFKNHPIKNDVFIIEANGKHFVFENDTVIDMIKHFDQKQQDYIRRQLQLYNYLNQDLSICLIQIACDYVRTLVREHEKEDCKILPLQSIYNLN
;
A
#
# COMPACT_ATOMS: atom_id res chain seq x y z
N MET A 1 15.66 -21.74 22.51
CA MET A 1 14.33 -21.35 22.03
C MET A 1 14.50 -19.96 21.43
N TYR A 2 14.67 -19.87 20.11
CA TYR A 2 14.84 -18.57 19.46
C TYR A 2 13.48 -17.87 19.49
N ALA A 3 13.41 -16.69 20.10
CA ALA A 3 12.23 -15.84 20.00
C ALA A 3 12.11 -15.45 18.52
N ILE A 4 11.18 -16.07 17.80
CA ILE A 4 10.80 -15.62 16.46
C ILE A 4 10.36 -14.18 16.66
N THR A 5 11.19 -13.23 16.23
CA THR A 5 10.90 -11.82 16.39
C THR A 5 9.59 -11.51 15.68
N ASP A 6 8.72 -10.69 16.28
CA ASP A 6 7.36 -10.40 15.76
C ASP A 6 7.32 -9.92 14.29
N LYS A 7 8.47 -9.49 13.75
CA LYS A 7 8.65 -9.10 12.35
C LYS A 7 8.71 -10.31 11.39
N GLU A 8 9.33 -11.40 11.82
CA GLU A 8 9.46 -12.63 11.04
C GLU A 8 8.09 -13.34 10.89
N THR A 9 7.27 -13.29 11.94
CA THR A 9 5.87 -13.75 11.91
C THR A 9 4.98 -12.87 11.02
N LEU A 10 5.16 -11.54 11.02
CA LEU A 10 4.41 -10.66 10.10
C LEU A 10 4.83 -10.82 8.63
N THR A 11 6.12 -10.99 8.35
CA THR A 11 6.59 -11.28 6.98
C THR A 11 5.96 -12.56 6.46
N THR A 12 5.97 -13.61 7.28
CA THR A 12 5.30 -14.89 6.97
C THR A 12 3.79 -14.72 6.73
N PHE A 13 3.14 -13.84 7.51
CA PHE A 13 1.72 -13.52 7.31
C PHE A 13 1.47 -12.90 5.93
N PHE A 14 2.19 -11.85 5.53
CA PHE A 14 1.93 -11.16 4.26
C PHE A 14 2.17 -12.08 3.05
N GLU A 15 3.26 -12.85 3.06
CA GLU A 15 3.55 -13.83 2.00
C GLU A 15 2.42 -14.85 1.87
N SER A 16 1.97 -15.42 2.99
CA SER A 16 0.86 -16.38 3.00
C SER A 16 -0.47 -15.74 2.58
N PHE A 17 -0.71 -14.50 3.01
CA PHE A 17 -1.95 -13.78 2.74
C PHE A 17 -2.11 -13.49 1.24
N PHE A 18 -1.11 -12.88 0.60
CA PHE A 18 -1.17 -12.53 -0.82
C PHE A 18 -1.06 -13.75 -1.74
N LYS A 19 -0.45 -14.86 -1.28
CA LYS A 19 -0.51 -16.14 -1.99
C LYS A 19 -1.93 -16.70 -2.06
N ASN A 20 -2.71 -16.55 -0.99
CA ASN A 20 -4.08 -17.06 -0.90
C ASN A 20 -5.13 -16.09 -1.49
N HIS A 21 -4.79 -14.80 -1.58
CA HIS A 21 -5.66 -13.76 -2.12
C HIS A 21 -4.89 -13.00 -3.21
N PRO A 22 -4.70 -13.61 -4.41
CA PRO A 22 -3.91 -13.00 -5.46
C PRO A 22 -4.59 -11.71 -5.94
N ILE A 23 -3.79 -10.66 -6.05
CA ILE A 23 -4.21 -9.35 -6.57
C ILE A 23 -3.58 -9.20 -7.94
N LYS A 24 -4.36 -8.76 -8.94
CA LYS A 24 -3.81 -8.46 -10.26
C LYS A 24 -2.81 -7.32 -10.13
N ASN A 25 -1.60 -7.48 -10.67
CA ASN A 25 -0.67 -6.36 -10.73
C ASN A 25 -1.21 -5.29 -11.70
N ASP A 26 -1.51 -4.12 -11.17
CA ASP A 26 -2.04 -2.97 -11.90
C ASP A 26 -1.26 -1.72 -11.46
N VAL A 27 -1.26 -0.71 -12.33
CA VAL A 27 -0.51 0.53 -12.15
C VAL A 27 -1.46 1.66 -11.79
N PHE A 28 -1.12 2.43 -10.78
CA PHE A 28 -1.87 3.62 -10.40
C PHE A 28 -0.95 4.78 -10.05
N ILE A 29 -1.49 6.00 -10.15
CA ILE A 29 -0.75 7.23 -9.87
C ILE A 29 -1.39 7.92 -8.68
N ILE A 30 -0.55 8.34 -7.76
CA ILE A 30 -0.90 9.22 -6.66
C ILE A 30 -0.33 10.61 -6.96
N GLU A 31 -1.19 11.62 -7.02
CA GLU A 31 -0.79 13.01 -7.06
C GLU A 31 -0.83 13.60 -5.63
N ALA A 32 0.26 14.25 -5.22
CA ALA A 32 0.36 14.97 -3.95
C ALA A 32 1.39 16.11 -4.05
N ASN A 33 1.06 17.32 -3.60
CA ASN A 33 1.95 18.50 -3.62
C ASN A 33 2.55 18.80 -5.01
N GLY A 34 1.69 18.74 -6.03
CA GLY A 34 2.06 18.94 -7.43
C GLY A 34 3.03 17.90 -7.99
N LYS A 35 3.31 16.81 -7.25
CA LYS A 35 4.16 15.70 -7.67
C LYS A 35 3.31 14.47 -7.96
N HIS A 36 3.77 13.67 -8.93
CA HIS A 36 3.16 12.40 -9.30
C HIS A 36 4.03 11.24 -8.82
N PHE A 37 3.41 10.25 -8.18
CA PHE A 37 4.03 9.04 -7.69
C PHE A 37 3.37 7.84 -8.38
N VAL A 38 4.15 7.05 -9.09
CA VAL A 38 3.66 5.86 -9.80
C VAL A 38 3.89 4.63 -8.94
N PHE A 39 2.85 3.81 -8.77
CA PHE A 39 2.92 2.56 -8.02
C PHE A 39 2.34 1.40 -8.82
N GLU A 40 2.92 0.23 -8.58
CA GLU A 40 2.35 -1.06 -8.96
C GLU A 40 1.90 -1.80 -7.70
N ASN A 41 0.85 -2.60 -7.78
CA ASN A 41 0.36 -3.39 -6.64
C ASN A 41 1.48 -4.26 -6.02
N ASP A 42 2.28 -4.93 -6.86
CA ASP A 42 3.39 -5.77 -6.38
C ASP A 42 4.46 -4.94 -5.67
N THR A 43 4.73 -3.73 -6.15
CA THR A 43 5.65 -2.79 -5.50
C THR A 43 5.15 -2.40 -4.11
N VAL A 44 3.85 -2.11 -3.96
CA VAL A 44 3.26 -1.80 -2.64
C VAL A 44 3.38 -3.01 -1.71
N ILE A 45 3.11 -4.22 -2.20
CA ILE A 45 3.24 -5.45 -1.40
C ILE A 45 4.67 -5.63 -0.88
N ASP A 46 5.67 -5.42 -1.73
CA ASP A 46 7.08 -5.50 -1.31
C ASP A 46 7.49 -4.36 -0.37
N MET A 47 6.91 -3.17 -0.53
CA MET A 47 7.15 -2.05 0.40
C MET A 47 6.68 -2.35 1.82
N ILE A 48 5.56 -3.07 2.00
CA ILE A 48 5.02 -3.40 3.33
C ILE A 48 6.09 -4.12 4.20
N LYS A 49 6.92 -4.97 3.59
CA LYS A 49 8.00 -5.71 4.28
C LYS A 49 9.04 -4.79 4.92
N HIS A 50 9.18 -3.57 4.40
CA HIS A 50 10.17 -2.58 4.82
C HIS A 50 9.64 -1.60 5.88
N PHE A 51 8.33 -1.61 6.14
CA PHE A 51 7.73 -0.77 7.17
C PHE A 51 8.08 -1.21 8.59
N ASP A 52 7.88 -0.31 9.55
CA ASP A 52 8.06 -0.64 10.96
C ASP A 52 6.97 -1.61 11.46
N GLN A 53 7.21 -2.24 12.61
CA GLN A 53 6.31 -3.25 13.17
C GLN A 53 4.88 -2.70 13.38
N LYS A 54 4.75 -1.45 13.83
CA LYS A 54 3.46 -0.83 14.12
C LYS A 54 2.67 -0.58 12.84
N GLN A 55 3.35 -0.14 11.79
CA GLN A 55 2.79 0.02 10.45
C GLN A 55 2.37 -1.33 9.86
N GLN A 56 3.21 -2.35 9.95
CA GLN A 56 2.87 -3.69 9.49
C GLN A 56 1.66 -4.26 10.24
N ASP A 57 1.58 -4.10 11.56
CA ASP A 57 0.42 -4.52 12.34
C ASP A 57 -0.87 -3.81 11.94
N TYR A 58 -0.79 -2.51 11.66
CA TYR A 58 -1.92 -1.74 11.16
C TYR A 58 -2.38 -2.25 9.79
N ILE A 59 -1.44 -2.47 8.87
CA ILE A 59 -1.72 -2.97 7.51
C ILE A 59 -2.32 -4.37 7.54
N ARG A 60 -1.79 -5.27 8.38
CA ARG A 60 -2.37 -6.60 8.60
C ARG A 60 -3.85 -6.51 8.97
N ARG A 61 -4.20 -5.62 9.91
CA ARG A 61 -5.60 -5.43 10.34
C ARG A 61 -6.48 -4.91 9.20
N GLN A 62 -5.97 -3.98 8.38
CA GLN A 62 -6.69 -3.46 7.21
C GLN A 62 -6.94 -4.57 6.18
N LEU A 63 -5.91 -5.32 5.80
CA LEU A 63 -6.03 -6.43 4.84
C LEU A 63 -7.03 -7.50 5.31
N GLN A 64 -6.97 -7.87 6.59
CA GLN A 64 -7.92 -8.83 7.18
C GLN A 64 -9.35 -8.29 7.15
N LEU A 65 -9.56 -7.01 7.44
CA LEU A 65 -10.88 -6.38 7.39
C LEU A 65 -11.44 -6.34 5.96
N TYR A 66 -10.65 -5.89 4.99
CA TYR A 66 -11.05 -5.87 3.59
C TYR A 66 -11.43 -7.27 3.09
N ASN A 67 -10.61 -8.27 3.42
CA ASN A 67 -10.88 -9.66 3.06
C ASN A 67 -12.17 -10.17 3.72
N TYR A 68 -12.36 -9.91 5.01
CA TYR A 68 -13.57 -10.31 5.73
C TYR A 68 -14.85 -9.70 5.12
N LEU A 69 -14.75 -8.47 4.62
CA LEU A 69 -15.85 -7.77 3.96
C LEU A 69 -15.98 -8.11 2.46
N ASN A 70 -15.15 -9.02 1.93
CA ASN A 70 -15.05 -9.32 0.49
C ASN A 70 -14.84 -8.07 -0.38
N GLN A 71 -14.12 -7.09 0.14
CA GLN A 71 -13.76 -5.87 -0.58
C GLN A 71 -12.52 -6.09 -1.46
N ASP A 72 -12.38 -5.27 -2.48
CA ASP A 72 -11.23 -5.30 -3.37
C ASP A 72 -9.95 -4.91 -2.61
N LEU A 73 -9.03 -5.86 -2.48
CA LEU A 73 -7.76 -5.66 -1.79
C LEU A 73 -6.83 -4.67 -2.53
N SER A 74 -7.01 -4.45 -3.82
CA SER A 74 -6.26 -3.40 -4.55
C SER A 74 -6.57 -2.01 -4.01
N ILE A 75 -7.81 -1.76 -3.55
CA ILE A 75 -8.19 -0.50 -2.89
C ILE A 75 -7.42 -0.33 -1.58
N CYS A 76 -7.24 -1.43 -0.82
CA CYS A 76 -6.44 -1.41 0.40
C CYS A 76 -4.97 -1.08 0.09
N LEU A 77 -4.39 -1.65 -0.97
CA LEU A 77 -3.03 -1.33 -1.41
C LEU A 77 -2.88 0.14 -1.83
N ILE A 78 -3.86 0.69 -2.55
CA ILE A 78 -3.86 2.10 -2.93
C ILE A 78 -3.90 2.99 -1.69
N GLN A 79 -4.70 2.65 -0.67
CA GLN A 79 -4.73 3.41 0.59
C GLN A 79 -3.38 3.38 1.32
N ILE A 80 -2.72 2.22 1.36
CA ILE A 80 -1.39 2.06 1.95
C ILE A 80 -0.36 2.94 1.21
N ALA A 81 -0.39 2.95 -0.12
CA ALA A 81 0.48 3.78 -0.93
C ALA A 81 0.21 5.28 -0.73
N CYS A 82 -1.06 5.70 -0.63
CA CYS A 82 -1.44 7.08 -0.29
C CYS A 82 -0.88 7.49 1.07
N ASP A 83 -1.02 6.64 2.09
CA ASP A 83 -0.46 6.93 3.42
C ASP A 83 1.07 7.04 3.38
N TYR A 84 1.74 6.18 2.61
CA TYR A 84 3.18 6.28 2.38
C TYR A 84 3.56 7.61 1.73
N VAL A 85 2.91 8.00 0.63
CA VAL A 85 3.14 9.30 -0.04
C VAL A 85 2.89 10.48 0.90
N ARG A 86 1.82 10.44 1.70
CA ARG A 86 1.56 11.47 2.73
C ARG A 86 2.71 11.62 3.71
N THR A 87 3.39 10.53 4.08
CA THR A 87 4.56 10.60 4.95
C THR A 87 5.80 11.18 4.26
N LEU A 88 5.97 10.91 2.95
CA LEU A 88 7.07 11.47 2.15
C LEU A 88 6.93 12.97 1.89
N VAL A 89 5.70 13.44 1.69
CA VAL A 89 5.39 14.81 1.24
C VAL A 89 5.17 15.77 2.44
N ARG A 90 5.54 15.37 3.66
CA ARG A 90 5.37 16.13 4.93
C ARG A 90 6.15 17.46 5.02
N GLU A 91 5.89 18.39 4.12
CA GLU A 91 6.37 19.77 4.22
C GLU A 91 5.26 20.82 4.23
N HIS A 92 4.10 20.62 3.60
CA HIS A 92 3.04 21.63 3.59
C HIS A 92 1.64 21.04 3.75
N GLU A 93 0.72 21.91 4.20
CA GLU A 93 -0.68 21.70 4.61
C GLU A 93 -1.38 20.52 3.94
N LYS A 94 -2.22 19.81 4.73
CA LYS A 94 -3.14 18.72 4.35
C LYS A 94 -3.61 18.73 2.87
N GLU A 95 -2.74 18.33 1.96
CA GLU A 95 -3.13 18.10 0.58
C GLU A 95 -3.59 16.65 0.47
N ASP A 96 -4.83 16.50 0.01
CA ASP A 96 -5.42 15.19 -0.22
C ASP A 96 -4.71 14.51 -1.39
N CYS A 97 -4.16 13.31 -1.16
CA CYS A 97 -3.70 12.44 -2.23
C CYS A 97 -4.85 12.17 -3.21
N LYS A 98 -4.63 12.45 -4.49
CA LYS A 98 -5.59 12.12 -5.56
C LYS A 98 -5.08 10.91 -6.32
N ILE A 99 -5.95 9.92 -6.51
CA ILE A 99 -5.67 8.78 -7.38
C ILE A 99 -6.08 9.19 -8.79
N LEU A 100 -5.12 9.20 -9.71
CA LEU A 100 -5.39 9.54 -11.11
C LEU A 100 -5.62 8.26 -11.91
N PRO A 101 -6.65 8.21 -12.79
CA PRO A 101 -6.76 7.12 -13.74
C PRO A 101 -5.56 7.15 -14.69
N LEU A 102 -5.07 5.97 -15.09
CA LEU A 102 -3.94 5.82 -16.03
C LEU A 102 -4.09 6.65 -17.31
N GLN A 103 -5.33 6.88 -17.76
CA GLN A 103 -5.62 7.67 -18.95
C GLN A 103 -5.27 9.16 -18.79
N SER A 104 -5.20 9.69 -17.57
CA SER A 104 -4.81 11.08 -17.32
C SER A 104 -3.35 11.39 -17.70
N ILE A 105 -2.51 10.36 -17.87
CA ILE A 105 -1.11 10.52 -18.32
C ILE A 105 -1.06 11.06 -19.75
N TYR A 106 -2.00 10.68 -20.62
CA TYR A 106 -1.99 11.10 -22.04
C TYR A 106 -2.25 12.60 -22.24
N ASN A 107 -2.70 13.31 -21.20
CA ASN A 107 -2.98 14.75 -21.24
C ASN A 107 -1.89 15.60 -20.54
N LEU A 108 -0.77 14.99 -20.11
CA LEU A 108 0.37 15.70 -19.48
C LEU A 108 1.42 16.19 -20.50
N ASN A 109 1.08 16.29 -21.79
CA ASN A 109 1.94 16.84 -22.84
C ASN A 109 1.86 18.37 -22.92
#